data_AF-A0A1H5PGN7-F1
#
_entry.id   AF-A0A1H5PGN7-F1
#
_cell.length_a   1.000
_cell.length_b   1.000
_cell.length_c   1.000
_cell.angle_alpha   90.00
_cell.angle_beta   90.00
_cell.angle_gamma   90.00
#
_symmetry.space_group_name_H-M   'P 1'
#
loop_
_entity.id
_entity.type
_entity.pdbx_description
1 polymer ?
#
loop_
_entity_poly.entity_id
_entity_poly.type
_entity_poly.pdbx_seq_one_letter_code
_entity_poly.pdbx_strand_id
1 'polypeptide(L)'
;MPFGDFHNVSGAGWSVYWRIPKFKGGGLEIWWADFQGRRVMWRGSAPFAIVPYHHPDTGGEPPAPHYCYKDGTDTYGGGASFRALKHTAPNSGAPWQSSAFDAADDVEAVVVRVEPGDDFNPARLILTAKFQCGWYQYVHSWEFDSYGAIHPRVAMGGMLNPFPIGNPQYKAHIHNFYFRIDLDIDGQYPHDVCEVFNHNSLNDPGGDKWDVIAKQMKRQCHENAGALG
;
A
#
# COMPACT_ATOMS: atom_id res chain seq x y z
N MET A 1 -16.34 -2.12 18.16
CA MET A 1 -16.12 -3.57 17.93
C MET A 1 -14.65 -3.75 17.52
N PRO A 2 -13.96 -4.91 17.67
CA PRO A 2 -12.50 -4.84 17.72
C PRO A 2 -11.87 -4.40 16.38
N PHE A 3 -12.45 -4.68 15.23
CA PHE A 3 -11.96 -4.12 13.95
C PHE A 3 -13.09 -3.83 12.97
N GLY A 4 -12.88 -2.87 12.08
CA GLY A 4 -13.73 -2.55 10.95
C GLY A 4 -14.62 -1.31 11.12
N ASP A 5 -14.50 -0.63 12.27
CA ASP A 5 -15.21 0.61 12.52
C ASP A 5 -14.53 1.76 11.76
N PHE A 6 -15.31 2.73 11.29
CA PHE A 6 -14.78 3.90 10.61
C PHE A 6 -14.40 4.99 11.61
N HIS A 7 -13.20 5.53 11.49
CA HIS A 7 -12.67 6.59 12.33
C HIS A 7 -12.40 7.83 11.48
N ASN A 8 -12.95 8.99 11.86
CA ASN A 8 -12.67 10.25 11.18
C ASN A 8 -11.50 10.99 11.85
N VAL A 9 -10.59 11.53 11.05
CA VAL A 9 -9.53 12.44 11.49
C VAL A 9 -9.35 13.58 10.50
N SER A 10 -8.91 14.73 11.01
CA SER A 10 -8.69 15.93 10.20
C SER A 10 -7.35 16.58 10.51
N GLY A 11 -6.74 17.19 9.50
CA GLY A 11 -5.44 17.86 9.59
C GLY A 11 -4.92 18.27 8.22
N ALA A 12 -4.04 19.27 8.15
CA ALA A 12 -3.44 19.74 6.90
C ALA A 12 -4.45 20.09 5.77
N GLY A 13 -5.66 20.54 6.13
CA GLY A 13 -6.73 20.83 5.15
C GLY A 13 -7.52 19.59 4.69
N TRP A 14 -7.22 18.41 5.23
CA TRP A 14 -7.91 17.17 4.94
C TRP A 14 -8.87 16.75 6.05
N SER A 15 -9.94 16.05 5.67
CA SER A 15 -10.73 15.17 6.53
C SER A 15 -10.78 13.81 5.87
N VAL A 16 -10.42 12.76 6.60
CA VAL A 16 -10.38 11.40 6.07
C VAL A 16 -10.97 10.42 7.07
N TYR A 17 -11.68 9.43 6.55
CA TYR A 17 -12.06 8.26 7.33
C TYR A 17 -11.04 7.13 7.13
N TRP A 18 -10.82 6.34 8.16
CA TRP A 18 -9.95 5.17 8.06
C TRP A 18 -10.53 3.99 8.83
N ARG A 19 -10.07 2.79 8.48
CA ARG A 19 -10.33 1.54 9.21
C ARG A 19 -9.31 0.46 8.88
N ILE A 20 -9.25 -0.61 9.67
CA ILE A 20 -8.66 -1.89 9.26
C ILE A 20 -9.81 -2.91 9.10
N PRO A 21 -9.96 -3.57 7.95
CA PRO A 21 -11.08 -4.46 7.71
C PRO A 21 -10.98 -5.74 8.55
N LYS A 22 -12.09 -6.13 9.19
CA LYS A 22 -12.15 -7.24 10.14
C LYS A 22 -11.79 -8.62 9.57
N PHE A 23 -12.09 -8.90 8.28
CA PHE A 23 -12.02 -10.27 7.73
C PHE A 23 -11.97 -10.36 6.18
N LYS A 24 -10.90 -9.93 5.49
CA LYS A 24 -10.72 -10.21 4.03
C LYS A 24 -9.27 -10.28 3.54
N GLY A 25 -8.30 -10.40 4.45
CA GLY A 25 -7.02 -9.78 4.15
C GLY A 25 -7.21 -8.26 3.94
N GLY A 26 -6.18 -7.56 3.46
CA GLY A 26 -6.16 -6.11 3.40
C GLY A 26 -5.54 -5.48 4.65
N GLY A 27 -4.95 -4.29 4.47
CA GLY A 27 -4.36 -3.52 5.55
C GLY A 27 -5.16 -2.24 5.81
N LEU A 28 -4.45 -1.17 6.20
CA LEU A 28 -5.05 0.15 6.42
C LEU A 28 -5.78 0.66 5.17
N GLU A 29 -7.06 0.98 5.33
CA GLU A 29 -7.90 1.61 4.30
C GLU A 29 -8.18 3.07 4.66
N ILE A 30 -8.09 3.94 3.67
CA ILE A 30 -8.58 5.32 3.72
C ILE A 30 -9.88 5.40 2.93
N TRP A 31 -10.82 6.16 3.45
CA TRP A 31 -12.14 6.37 2.87
C TRP A 31 -12.52 7.84 2.95
N TRP A 32 -13.31 8.28 1.97
CA TRP A 32 -13.93 9.61 1.96
C TRP A 32 -12.93 10.72 2.29
N ALA A 33 -11.82 10.75 1.54
CA ALA A 33 -10.80 11.76 1.73
C ALA A 33 -11.23 13.06 1.03
N ASP A 34 -11.47 14.08 1.86
CA ASP A 34 -11.90 15.39 1.44
C ASP A 34 -10.77 16.40 1.66
N PHE A 35 -10.38 17.13 0.62
CA PHE A 35 -9.43 18.24 0.71
C PHE A 35 -10.18 19.56 0.62
N GLN A 36 -10.02 20.41 1.63
CA GLN A 36 -10.70 21.70 1.72
C GLN A 36 -12.23 21.60 1.50
N GLY A 37 -12.84 20.52 2.00
CA GLY A 37 -14.29 20.27 1.89
C GLY A 37 -14.74 19.69 0.55
N ARG A 38 -13.83 19.33 -0.35
CA ARG A 38 -14.14 18.70 -1.64
C ARG A 38 -13.63 17.27 -1.66
N ARG A 39 -14.46 16.32 -2.12
CA ARG A 39 -14.08 14.91 -2.23
C ARG A 39 -12.98 14.74 -3.27
N VAL A 40 -11.95 13.98 -2.90
CA VAL A 40 -10.85 13.59 -3.80
C VAL A 40 -10.81 12.08 -4.00
N MET A 41 -10.98 11.31 -2.92
CA MET A 41 -10.84 9.86 -2.98
C MET A 41 -11.96 9.18 -2.18
N TRP A 42 -12.70 8.29 -2.84
CA TRP A 42 -13.70 7.45 -2.19
C TRP A 42 -13.06 6.38 -1.32
N ARG A 43 -12.03 5.70 -1.84
CA ARG A 43 -11.29 4.65 -1.12
C ARG A 43 -9.85 4.49 -1.62
N GLY A 44 -8.91 4.42 -0.69
CA GLY A 44 -7.52 4.03 -0.93
C GLY A 44 -7.12 2.85 -0.05
N SER A 45 -6.44 1.85 -0.60
CA SER A 45 -5.84 0.79 0.21
C SER A 45 -4.59 0.18 -0.43
N ALA A 46 -3.73 -0.41 0.39
CA ALA A 46 -2.68 -1.35 -0.02
C ALA A 46 -3.17 -2.77 0.33
N PRO A 47 -4.03 -3.39 -0.49
CA PRO A 47 -4.74 -4.59 -0.07
C PRO A 47 -3.83 -5.81 0.06
N PHE A 48 -2.79 -5.93 -0.76
CA PHE A 48 -1.94 -7.13 -0.78
C PHE A 48 -0.57 -6.88 -1.40
N ALA A 49 0.33 -7.83 -1.18
CA ALA A 49 1.60 -7.95 -1.87
C ALA A 49 1.78 -9.35 -2.47
N ILE A 50 2.43 -9.40 -3.63
CA ILE A 50 2.81 -10.64 -4.31
C ILE A 50 4.33 -10.78 -4.19
N VAL A 51 4.76 -11.87 -3.55
CA VAL A 51 6.14 -12.10 -3.15
C VAL A 51 6.72 -13.32 -3.88
N PRO A 52 7.14 -13.18 -5.15
CA PRO A 52 7.76 -14.26 -5.91
C PRO A 52 9.20 -14.49 -5.45
N TYR A 53 9.59 -15.75 -5.37
CA TYR A 53 10.95 -16.19 -5.07
C TYR A 53 11.62 -16.69 -6.36
N HIS A 54 12.88 -16.29 -6.59
CA HIS A 54 13.64 -16.74 -7.77
C HIS A 54 14.01 -18.21 -7.70
N HIS A 55 14.21 -18.74 -6.48
CA HIS A 55 14.43 -20.15 -6.21
C HIS A 55 13.68 -20.51 -4.92
N PRO A 56 12.78 -21.51 -4.94
CA PRO A 56 12.24 -22.05 -3.70
C PRO A 56 13.39 -22.61 -2.85
N ASP A 57 13.21 -22.54 -1.55
CA ASP A 57 14.19 -23.05 -0.61
C ASP A 57 14.36 -24.57 -0.66
N THR A 58 15.35 -25.06 0.09
CA THR A 58 15.46 -26.46 0.49
C THR A 58 14.30 -26.82 1.43
N GLY A 59 13.13 -27.09 0.86
CA GLY A 59 11.91 -27.32 1.63
C GLY A 59 10.64 -27.27 0.78
N GLY A 60 10.71 -26.62 -0.39
CA GLY A 60 9.57 -26.49 -1.29
C GLY A 60 8.66 -25.32 -0.91
N GLU A 61 9.20 -24.31 -0.24
CA GLU A 61 8.49 -23.10 0.19
C GLU A 61 9.06 -21.84 -0.55
N PRO A 62 8.19 -20.96 -1.08
CA PRO A 62 6.74 -21.13 -1.21
C PRO A 62 6.41 -22.30 -2.15
N PRO A 63 5.23 -22.94 -2.05
CA PRO A 63 4.93 -24.14 -2.83
C PRO A 63 4.92 -23.91 -4.35
N ALA A 64 5.33 -24.96 -5.07
CA ALA A 64 5.17 -25.08 -6.51
C ALA A 64 3.68 -24.97 -6.90
N PRO A 65 3.36 -24.54 -8.13
CA PRO A 65 4.28 -24.22 -9.23
C PRO A 65 4.75 -22.76 -9.25
N HIS A 66 4.17 -21.89 -8.42
CA HIS A 66 4.37 -20.45 -8.53
C HIS A 66 5.48 -19.91 -7.65
N TYR A 67 5.91 -20.65 -6.62
CA TYR A 67 6.98 -20.25 -5.71
C TYR A 67 6.79 -18.80 -5.22
N CYS A 68 5.56 -18.48 -4.81
CA CYS A 68 5.13 -17.13 -4.46
C CYS A 68 4.24 -17.11 -3.21
N TYR A 69 4.51 -16.19 -2.29
CA TYR A 69 3.56 -15.84 -1.22
C TYR A 69 2.63 -14.71 -1.66
N LYS A 70 1.41 -14.73 -1.11
CA LYS A 70 0.40 -13.69 -1.32
C LYS A 70 0.04 -13.10 0.04
N ASP A 71 0.68 -12.00 0.36
CA ASP A 71 0.55 -11.34 1.66
C ASP A 71 -0.61 -10.37 1.61
N GLY A 72 -1.39 -10.27 2.69
CA GLY A 72 -2.59 -9.46 2.71
C GLY A 72 -3.78 -10.07 1.97
N THR A 73 -3.70 -11.32 1.52
CA THR A 73 -4.87 -12.08 1.00
C THR A 73 -5.25 -13.16 1.99
N ASP A 74 -6.53 -13.43 2.19
CA ASP A 74 -6.94 -14.54 3.05
C ASP A 74 -6.69 -15.93 2.41
N THR A 75 -7.10 -16.98 3.13
CA THR A 75 -6.97 -18.36 2.65
C THR A 75 -7.80 -18.64 1.40
N TYR A 76 -8.89 -17.89 1.14
CA TYR A 76 -9.66 -17.99 -0.11
C TYR A 76 -8.85 -17.44 -1.29
N GLY A 77 -8.02 -16.42 -1.07
CA GLY A 77 -7.04 -15.93 -2.04
C GLY A 77 -5.80 -16.82 -2.21
N GLY A 78 -5.67 -17.85 -1.39
CA GLY A 78 -4.50 -18.72 -1.32
C GLY A 78 -3.27 -18.05 -0.72
N GLY A 79 -3.46 -17.15 0.25
CA GLY A 79 -2.39 -16.45 0.94
C GLY A 79 -2.61 -16.27 2.44
N ALA A 80 -1.90 -15.31 3.02
CA ALA A 80 -1.99 -14.97 4.43
C ALA A 80 -2.48 -13.53 4.64
N SER A 81 -3.41 -13.34 5.57
CA SER A 81 -3.92 -12.01 5.92
C SER A 81 -2.86 -11.17 6.63
N PHE A 82 -2.97 -9.85 6.51
CA PHE A 82 -2.24 -8.94 7.39
C PHE A 82 -2.82 -9.02 8.80
N ARG A 83 -2.00 -9.42 9.78
CA ARG A 83 -2.36 -9.39 11.20
C ARG A 83 -1.94 -8.03 11.77
N ALA A 84 -2.92 -7.23 12.19
CA ALA A 84 -2.67 -5.92 12.79
C ALA A 84 -1.88 -6.06 14.10
N LEU A 85 -0.80 -5.29 14.23
CA LEU A 85 0.03 -5.24 15.41
C LEU A 85 -0.14 -3.91 16.12
N LYS A 86 0.07 -3.89 17.44
CA LYS A 86 0.27 -2.65 18.19
C LYS A 86 1.35 -1.83 17.49
N HIS A 87 1.16 -0.52 17.36
CA HIS A 87 2.13 0.31 16.64
C HIS A 87 3.55 0.21 17.22
N THR A 88 3.66 0.01 18.54
CA THR A 88 4.91 -0.15 19.29
C THR A 88 5.57 -1.52 19.14
N ALA A 89 4.96 -2.47 18.42
CA ALA A 89 5.52 -3.79 18.21
C ALA A 89 6.93 -3.69 17.58
N PRO A 90 7.96 -4.35 18.15
CA PRO A 90 9.30 -4.32 17.58
C PRO A 90 9.35 -4.97 16.19
N ASN A 91 10.47 -4.74 15.50
CA ASN A 91 10.78 -5.48 14.30
C ASN A 91 10.96 -6.98 14.64
N SER A 92 10.27 -7.86 13.94
CA SER A 92 10.25 -9.30 14.23
C SER A 92 11.48 -9.99 13.65
N GLY A 93 12.19 -10.78 14.47
CA GLY A 93 13.31 -11.63 14.04
C GLY A 93 12.92 -13.06 13.65
N ALA A 94 11.61 -13.35 13.55
CA ALA A 94 11.06 -14.69 13.33
C ALA A 94 9.65 -14.58 12.75
N PRO A 95 9.03 -15.67 12.25
CA PRO A 95 7.60 -15.65 12.00
C PRO A 95 6.91 -15.45 13.34
N TRP A 96 6.16 -14.36 13.49
CA TRP A 96 5.66 -13.99 14.80
C TRP A 96 4.48 -14.89 15.20
N GLN A 97 4.75 -15.87 16.06
CA GLN A 97 3.77 -16.87 16.52
C GLN A 97 3.09 -16.52 17.86
N SER A 98 3.49 -15.43 18.51
CA SER A 98 2.92 -14.93 19.77
C SER A 98 1.92 -13.80 19.50
N SER A 99 0.86 -13.74 20.31
CA SER A 99 -0.16 -12.68 20.29
C SER A 99 0.16 -11.48 21.18
N ALA A 100 1.33 -11.43 21.84
CA ALA A 100 1.68 -10.38 22.79
C ALA A 100 1.64 -8.95 22.20
N PHE A 101 1.82 -8.85 20.89
CA PHE A 101 1.85 -7.59 20.14
C PHE A 101 0.71 -7.46 19.13
N ASP A 102 -0.24 -8.38 19.13
CA ASP A 102 -1.44 -8.23 18.34
C ASP A 102 -2.22 -7.04 18.89
N ALA A 103 -2.68 -6.17 17.99
CA ALA A 103 -3.55 -5.07 18.37
C ALA A 103 -4.90 -5.64 18.79
N ALA A 104 -5.42 -5.21 19.95
CA ALA A 104 -6.75 -5.61 20.39
C ALA A 104 -7.85 -5.00 19.53
N ASP A 105 -7.58 -3.81 18.97
CA ASP A 105 -8.49 -3.10 18.09
C ASP A 105 -7.80 -2.19 17.05
N ASP A 106 -8.62 -1.56 16.19
CA ASP A 106 -8.23 -0.60 15.16
C ASP A 106 -7.30 0.51 15.70
N VAL A 107 -7.60 1.06 16.89
CA VAL A 107 -6.91 2.23 17.45
C VAL A 107 -5.58 1.88 18.11
N GLU A 108 -5.39 0.65 18.58
CA GLU A 108 -4.07 0.17 19.00
C GLU A 108 -3.09 -0.03 17.82
N ALA A 109 -3.63 -0.32 16.63
CA ALA A 109 -2.84 -0.59 15.43
C ALA A 109 -2.43 0.69 14.69
N VAL A 110 -3.32 1.69 14.64
CA VAL A 110 -3.14 2.91 13.84
C VAL A 110 -2.65 4.08 14.68
N VAL A 111 -1.59 4.73 14.20
CA VAL A 111 -1.15 6.03 14.72
C VAL A 111 -1.48 7.11 13.71
N VAL A 112 -2.08 8.18 14.23
CA VAL A 112 -2.41 9.40 13.48
C VAL A 112 -1.49 10.51 13.98
N ARG A 113 -0.79 11.18 13.06
CA ARG A 113 0.03 12.36 13.33
C ARG A 113 -0.44 13.52 12.47
N VAL A 114 -0.50 14.71 13.07
CA VAL A 114 -0.65 15.97 12.34
C VAL A 114 0.62 16.76 12.60
N GLU A 115 1.36 17.04 11.54
CA GLU A 115 2.60 17.80 11.60
C GLU A 115 2.36 19.18 10.96
N PRO A 116 2.78 20.28 11.62
CA PRO A 116 2.67 21.60 11.02
C PRO A 116 3.61 21.72 9.82
N GLY A 117 3.28 22.64 8.91
CA GLY A 117 4.21 23.01 7.84
C GLY A 117 5.36 23.85 8.39
N ASP A 118 6.44 23.89 7.63
CA ASP A 118 7.60 24.75 7.87
C ASP A 118 7.96 25.52 6.59
N ASP A 119 9.11 26.22 6.59
CA ASP A 119 9.55 27.06 5.47
C ASP A 119 9.75 26.28 4.16
N PHE A 120 9.94 24.95 4.23
CA PHE A 120 10.23 24.09 3.09
C PHE A 120 9.21 22.97 2.88
N ASN A 121 8.46 22.58 3.91
CA ASN A 121 7.58 21.42 3.88
C ASN A 121 6.12 21.82 4.17
N PRO A 122 5.14 21.23 3.45
CA PRO A 122 3.73 21.42 3.76
C PRO A 122 3.37 20.84 5.13
N ALA A 123 2.25 21.29 5.70
CA ALA A 123 1.65 20.59 6.83
C ALA A 123 1.16 19.21 6.39
N ARG A 124 1.12 18.23 7.30
CA ARG A 124 0.83 16.84 6.96
C ARG A 124 -0.12 16.17 7.93
N LEU A 125 -1.05 15.38 7.41
CA LEU A 125 -1.83 14.38 8.13
C LEU A 125 -1.31 12.99 7.74
N ILE A 126 -0.81 12.24 8.72
CA ILE A 126 -0.14 10.95 8.49
C ILE A 126 -0.85 9.86 9.29
N LEU A 127 -1.33 8.83 8.60
CA LEU A 127 -1.90 7.62 9.21
C LEU A 127 -0.94 6.47 8.97
N THR A 128 -0.60 5.72 10.02
CA THR A 128 0.35 4.60 9.91
C THR A 128 -0.12 3.39 10.72
N ALA A 129 -0.09 2.21 10.10
CA ALA A 129 -0.45 0.94 10.72
C ALA A 129 0.63 -0.12 10.47
N LYS A 130 0.89 -0.98 11.47
CA LYS A 130 1.88 -2.06 11.37
C LYS A 130 1.18 -3.41 11.30
N PHE A 131 1.69 -4.28 10.43
CA PHE A 131 1.12 -5.60 10.17
C PHE A 131 2.20 -6.68 10.17
N GLN A 132 1.87 -7.87 10.65
CA GLN A 132 2.62 -9.11 10.43
C GLN A 132 1.97 -9.89 9.29
N CYS A 133 2.78 -10.47 8.40
CA CYS A 133 2.34 -11.53 7.48
C CYS A 133 3.44 -12.58 7.36
N GLY A 134 3.21 -13.78 7.90
CA GLY A 134 4.23 -14.83 7.95
C GLY A 134 5.50 -14.34 8.65
N TRP A 135 6.61 -14.26 7.91
CA TRP A 135 7.92 -13.81 8.40
C TRP A 135 8.16 -12.30 8.22
N TYR A 136 7.38 -11.65 7.36
CA TYR A 136 7.55 -10.25 7.04
C TYR A 136 6.68 -9.36 7.93
N GLN A 137 7.16 -8.14 8.12
CA GLN A 137 6.37 -7.06 8.67
C GLN A 137 6.25 -5.92 7.68
N TYR A 138 5.08 -5.32 7.69
CA TYR A 138 4.74 -4.21 6.82
C TYR A 138 4.25 -3.04 7.63
N VAL A 139 4.63 -1.85 7.21
CA VAL A 139 4.10 -0.59 7.73
C VAL A 139 3.38 0.08 6.57
N HIS A 140 2.07 0.18 6.65
CA HIS A 140 1.28 0.92 5.69
C HIS A 140 1.15 2.35 6.19
N SER A 141 1.47 3.31 5.34
CA SER A 141 1.36 4.73 5.65
C SER A 141 0.62 5.47 4.55
N TRP A 142 -0.25 6.38 4.95
CA TRP A 142 -0.91 7.35 4.08
C TRP A 142 -0.60 8.73 4.62
N GLU A 143 0.02 9.56 3.79
CA GLU A 143 0.35 10.94 4.12
C GLU A 143 -0.43 11.86 3.18
N PHE A 144 -1.10 12.85 3.78
CA PHE A 144 -1.91 13.85 3.11
C PHE A 144 -1.30 15.21 3.43
N ASP A 145 -0.82 15.93 2.41
CA ASP A 145 -0.17 17.22 2.62
C ASP A 145 -1.10 18.41 2.36
N SER A 146 -0.74 19.57 2.90
CA SER A 146 -1.54 20.80 2.75
C SER A 146 -1.55 21.40 1.35
N TYR A 147 -0.81 20.82 0.39
CA TYR A 147 -0.88 21.18 -1.02
C TYR A 147 -1.90 20.32 -1.79
N GLY A 148 -2.51 19.34 -1.13
CA GLY A 148 -3.53 18.50 -1.73
C GLY A 148 -2.98 17.21 -2.35
N ALA A 149 -1.73 16.84 -2.08
CA ALA A 149 -1.18 15.56 -2.54
C ALA A 149 -1.40 14.44 -1.52
N ILE A 150 -1.50 13.22 -2.06
CA ILE A 150 -1.70 11.96 -1.33
C ILE A 150 -0.49 11.07 -1.60
N HIS A 151 0.20 10.66 -0.53
CA HIS A 151 1.42 9.86 -0.57
C HIS A 151 1.21 8.50 0.11
N PRO A 152 0.72 7.49 -0.61
CA PRO A 152 0.65 6.14 -0.10
C PRO A 152 2.05 5.50 -0.07
N ARG A 153 2.42 4.89 1.06
CA ARG A 153 3.72 4.25 1.25
C ARG A 153 3.56 2.91 1.96
N VAL A 154 4.44 1.98 1.59
CA VAL A 154 4.70 0.77 2.37
C VAL A 154 6.17 0.75 2.75
N ALA A 155 6.45 0.46 4.00
CA ALA A 155 7.79 0.10 4.48
C ALA A 155 7.80 -1.35 4.98
N MET A 156 8.98 -1.92 5.02
CA MET A 156 9.18 -3.35 5.23
C MET A 156 10.16 -3.63 6.36
N GLY A 157 9.89 -4.69 7.09
CA GLY A 157 10.73 -5.27 8.12
C GLY A 157 10.44 -6.76 8.27
N GLY A 158 10.61 -7.28 9.47
CA GLY A 158 10.53 -8.69 9.77
C GLY A 158 11.85 -9.40 9.46
N MET A 159 11.72 -10.69 9.13
CA MET A 159 12.83 -11.61 8.96
C MET A 159 12.78 -12.24 7.57
N LEU A 160 13.95 -12.51 6.99
CA LEU A 160 14.05 -13.22 5.72
C LEU A 160 13.56 -14.68 5.87
N ASN A 161 12.62 -15.11 5.04
CA ASN A 161 12.12 -16.49 4.99
C ASN A 161 12.72 -17.27 3.82
N PRO A 162 13.17 -18.53 4.03
CA PRO A 162 13.50 -19.15 5.32
C PRO A 162 14.83 -18.62 5.89
N PHE A 163 15.12 -18.88 7.16
CA PHE A 163 16.42 -18.62 7.79
C PHE A 163 17.44 -19.73 7.41
N PRO A 164 18.67 -19.44 6.95
CA PRO A 164 19.56 -20.50 6.47
C PRO A 164 20.35 -21.09 7.63
N ILE A 165 20.33 -22.41 7.77
CA ILE A 165 21.53 -23.14 8.21
C ILE A 165 22.38 -23.36 6.94
N GLY A 166 23.28 -22.42 6.62
CA GLY A 166 24.43 -22.68 5.74
C GLY A 166 24.40 -22.25 4.26
N ASN A 167 23.32 -21.68 3.69
CA ASN A 167 23.36 -21.23 2.29
C ASN A 167 22.46 -20.01 1.96
N PRO A 168 23.03 -18.79 1.82
CA PRO A 168 22.26 -17.54 1.65
C PRO A 168 21.82 -17.25 0.19
N GLN A 169 22.32 -17.98 -0.81
CA GLN A 169 22.08 -17.66 -2.24
C GLN A 169 20.66 -17.99 -2.74
N TYR A 170 19.88 -18.81 -2.02
CA TYR A 170 18.53 -19.27 -2.44
C TYR A 170 17.37 -18.34 -2.04
N LYS A 171 17.59 -17.01 -1.96
CA LYS A 171 16.69 -16.12 -1.18
C LYS A 171 16.31 -14.81 -1.85
N ALA A 172 16.73 -14.60 -3.09
CA ALA A 172 16.31 -13.44 -3.85
C ALA A 172 14.80 -13.54 -4.12
N HIS A 173 14.07 -12.53 -3.68
CA HIS A 173 12.63 -12.40 -3.86
C HIS A 173 12.30 -10.92 -4.00
N ILE A 174 11.12 -10.62 -4.55
CA ILE A 174 10.65 -9.27 -4.81
C ILE A 174 9.35 -9.07 -4.04
N HIS A 175 9.14 -7.90 -3.45
CA HIS A 175 7.86 -7.55 -2.84
C HIS A 175 7.09 -6.61 -3.78
N ASN A 176 6.11 -7.15 -4.49
CA ASN A 176 5.27 -6.36 -5.39
C ASN A 176 4.03 -5.90 -4.62
N PHE A 177 4.02 -4.64 -4.20
CA PHE A 177 2.85 -4.02 -3.57
C PHE A 177 1.92 -3.40 -4.60
N TYR A 178 0.62 -3.60 -4.41
CA TYR A 178 -0.41 -3.04 -5.26
C TYR A 178 -1.28 -2.11 -4.42
N PHE A 179 -1.51 -0.90 -4.91
CA PHE A 179 -2.46 0.04 -4.32
C PHE A 179 -3.75 0.06 -5.15
N ARG A 180 -4.90 0.00 -4.48
CA ARG A 180 -6.19 0.28 -5.09
C ARG A 180 -6.59 1.70 -4.68
N ILE A 181 -6.68 2.58 -5.66
CA ILE A 181 -7.06 3.99 -5.47
C ILE A 181 -8.33 4.24 -6.27
N ASP A 182 -9.38 4.62 -5.57
CA ASP A 182 -10.71 4.91 -6.10
C ASP A 182 -10.93 6.42 -5.96
N LEU A 183 -10.55 7.16 -7.01
CA LEU A 183 -10.74 8.60 -7.08
C LEU A 183 -12.21 8.93 -7.28
N ASP A 184 -12.64 10.04 -6.68
CA ASP A 184 -14.02 10.53 -6.73
C ASP A 184 -13.97 12.06 -6.70
N ILE A 185 -13.43 12.66 -7.76
CA ILE A 185 -13.10 14.07 -7.78
C ILE A 185 -14.40 14.86 -7.74
N ASP A 186 -14.54 15.72 -6.73
CA ASP A 186 -15.75 16.51 -6.48
C ASP A 186 -17.04 15.69 -6.29
N GLY A 187 -16.91 14.43 -5.87
CA GLY A 187 -18.06 13.56 -5.63
C GLY A 187 -18.79 13.17 -6.91
N GLN A 188 -18.11 13.22 -8.06
CA GLN A 188 -18.70 13.00 -9.37
C GLN A 188 -18.70 11.52 -9.80
N TYR A 189 -18.32 10.56 -8.95
CA TYR A 189 -18.35 9.14 -9.31
C TYR A 189 -19.71 8.72 -9.92
N PRO A 190 -19.74 7.97 -11.04
CA PRO A 190 -18.61 7.35 -11.74
C PRO A 190 -18.07 8.20 -12.91
N HIS A 191 -18.25 9.51 -12.93
CA HIS A 191 -17.96 10.39 -14.07
C HIS A 191 -16.53 10.95 -14.13
N ASP A 192 -15.64 10.56 -13.21
CA ASP A 192 -14.23 10.97 -13.31
C ASP A 192 -13.62 10.55 -14.65
N VAL A 193 -12.76 11.38 -15.23
CA VAL A 193 -12.03 11.05 -16.46
C VAL A 193 -10.58 10.70 -16.08
N CYS A 194 -10.00 9.70 -16.74
CA CYS A 194 -8.57 9.40 -16.62
C CYS A 194 -7.91 9.75 -17.94
N GLU A 195 -6.85 10.56 -17.89
CA GLU A 195 -6.17 11.05 -19.09
C GLU A 195 -4.66 10.86 -18.97
N VAL A 196 -3.99 10.79 -20.11
CA VAL A 196 -2.53 10.72 -20.21
C VAL A 196 -2.06 11.90 -21.01
N PHE A 197 -1.13 12.67 -20.43
CA PHE A 197 -0.42 13.69 -21.17
C PHE A 197 0.68 13.04 -22.00
N ASN A 198 0.55 13.12 -23.33
CA ASN A 198 1.55 12.62 -24.26
C ASN A 198 2.28 13.80 -24.89
N HIS A 199 3.56 13.94 -24.53
CA HIS A 199 4.47 14.91 -25.13
C HIS A 199 5.08 14.30 -26.40
N ASN A 200 4.49 14.60 -27.55
CA ASN A 200 4.86 13.94 -28.82
C ASN A 200 5.95 14.69 -29.60
N SER A 201 6.31 15.90 -29.17
CA SER A 201 7.34 16.70 -29.83
C SER A 201 7.89 17.76 -28.88
N LEU A 202 9.22 17.86 -28.80
CA LEU A 202 9.92 18.93 -28.07
C LEU A 202 9.89 20.29 -28.80
N ASN A 203 9.38 20.36 -30.04
CA ASN A 203 9.25 21.61 -30.80
C ASN A 203 7.90 22.27 -30.51
N ASP A 204 7.88 23.53 -30.05
CA ASP A 204 6.68 24.36 -29.80
C ASP A 204 6.03 24.89 -31.10
N PRO A 205 4.69 24.85 -31.28
CA PRO A 205 3.69 24.22 -30.41
C PRO A 205 3.64 22.73 -30.70
N GLY A 206 4.28 21.96 -29.83
CA GLY A 206 4.46 20.52 -29.98
C GLY A 206 3.13 19.82 -29.88
N GLY A 207 3.02 18.65 -30.52
CA GLY A 207 1.83 17.81 -30.57
C GLY A 207 1.42 17.21 -29.23
N ASP A 208 1.54 17.99 -28.16
CA ASP A 208 1.11 17.70 -26.81
C ASP A 208 -0.39 17.54 -26.79
N LYS A 209 -0.83 16.43 -26.24
CA LYS A 209 -2.24 16.12 -26.15
C LYS A 209 -2.52 15.35 -24.89
N TRP A 210 -3.73 15.54 -24.39
CA TRP A 210 -4.35 14.69 -23.40
C TRP A 210 -5.16 13.63 -24.14
N ASP A 211 -4.85 12.37 -23.88
CA ASP A 211 -5.62 11.24 -24.40
C ASP A 211 -6.42 10.63 -23.24
N VAL A 212 -7.75 10.54 -23.41
CA VAL A 212 -8.63 9.85 -22.46
C VAL A 212 -8.33 8.35 -22.50
N ILE A 213 -8.17 7.75 -21.33
CA ILE A 213 -7.90 6.32 -21.14
C ILE A 213 -8.93 5.67 -20.22
N ALA A 214 -8.99 4.34 -20.27
CA ALA A 214 -9.82 3.56 -19.36
C ALA A 214 -9.32 3.70 -17.90
N LYS A 215 -10.26 3.73 -16.94
CA LYS A 215 -10.00 3.86 -15.50
C LYS A 215 -9.17 2.73 -14.88
N GLN A 216 -9.01 1.61 -15.58
CA GLN A 216 -8.19 0.49 -15.15
C GLN A 216 -7.16 0.16 -16.22
N MET A 217 -5.88 0.33 -15.89
CA MET A 217 -4.78 -0.11 -16.73
C MET A 217 -3.72 -0.82 -15.90
N LYS A 218 -3.29 -1.99 -16.36
CA LYS A 218 -1.96 -2.51 -16.07
C LYS A 218 -1.02 -1.85 -17.08
N ARG A 219 -0.25 -0.83 -16.69
CA ARG A 219 0.85 -0.37 -17.54
C ARG A 219 1.99 -1.38 -17.41
N GLN A 220 2.42 -1.97 -18.53
CA GLN A 220 3.74 -2.58 -18.58
C GLN A 220 4.76 -1.43 -18.44
N CYS A 221 5.73 -1.59 -17.53
CA CYS A 221 6.88 -0.69 -17.52
C CYS A 221 7.53 -0.74 -18.91
N HIS A 222 7.62 0.41 -19.57
CA HIS A 222 8.39 0.72 -20.77
C HIS A 222 9.10 -0.48 -21.45
N GLU A 223 8.44 -1.11 -22.42
CA GLU A 223 9.15 -1.71 -23.55
C GLU A 223 9.49 -0.56 -24.52
N ASN A 224 10.65 0.06 -24.33
CA ASN A 224 11.28 0.90 -25.34
C ASN A 224 12.80 0.83 -25.16
N ALA A 225 13.35 -0.30 -25.60
CA ALA A 225 14.64 -0.28 -26.28
C ALA A 225 14.41 -1.02 -27.59
N GLY A 226 13.89 -0.29 -28.58
CA GLY A 226 14.02 -0.72 -29.96
C GLY A 226 15.49 -1.02 -30.22
N ALA A 227 15.74 -2.24 -30.70
CA ALA A 227 17.02 -2.61 -31.24
C ALA A 227 17.42 -1.56 -32.29
N LEU A 228 18.44 -0.77 -31.95
CA LEU A 228 19.24 -0.05 -32.91
C LEU A 228 20.48 -0.90 -33.16
N GLY A 229 20.58 -1.47 -34.37
CA GLY A 229 21.75 -2.21 -34.86
C GLY A 229 21.44 -3.64 -35.24
#